data_AF-A0A2J6WSR7-F1
#
_entry.id   AF-A0A2J6WSR7-F1
#
_cell.length_a   1.000
_cell.length_b   1.000
_cell.length_c   1.000
_cell.angle_alpha   90.00
_cell.angle_beta   90.00
_cell.angle_gamma   90.00
#
_symmetry.space_group_name_H-M   'P 1'
#
loop_
_entity.id
_entity.type
_entity.pdbx_description
1 polymer ?
#
loop_
_entity_poly.entity_id
_entity_poly.type
_entity_poly.pdbx_seq_one_letter_code
_entity_poly.pdbx_strand_id
1 'polypeptide(L)'
;MKLHQMYRCTIVVVVALLVTLVPAESAQAQNRICFNEVPDCIEGRFAEYWRQNGGLPVFGFPITPAFQQEVEGKVRLVQIFERNRFELHLENARPYDVLLGRLGDDLLQRRGTPWQNEPKAPTTQQAGCRYFAQTRHLVCDAFLRYWQSHGLDFDGRRGFSEAESLALFGLPLTEARVETNSSGDTVLTQWFERSRLELHTNLGPDVVLLGLLGREAFGSQPLPQPQPTPRPADPCSGIPPSVNGSVVPDCVRVINNEPFFLEVFGFGFTPGERVGLYATYLATGAVIPIENTGDDIADAEGRYRVGITGSSSNPSGLYAITMEGVQSGNKAIVYFKVIR
;
A
#
# COMPACT_ATOMS: atom_id res chain seq x y z
N MET A 1 -72.66 -0.98 59.39
CA MET A 1 -73.07 -2.31 59.88
C MET A 1 -72.21 -3.35 59.18
N LYS A 2 -71.60 -4.25 59.97
CA LYS A 2 -70.98 -5.56 59.66
C LYS A 2 -71.54 -6.23 58.37
N LEU A 3 -70.85 -7.07 57.58
CA LEU A 3 -69.92 -8.16 57.94
C LEU A 3 -69.48 -8.92 56.65
N HIS A 4 -68.33 -9.63 56.71
CA HIS A 4 -68.00 -10.90 56.02
C HIS A 4 -67.80 -10.91 54.48
N GLN A 5 -66.95 -11.71 53.82
CA GLN A 5 -66.03 -12.82 54.15
C GLN A 5 -65.46 -13.26 52.77
N MET A 6 -64.14 -13.19 52.54
CA MET A 6 -63.21 -14.33 52.50
C MET A 6 -63.20 -15.13 51.18
N TYR A 7 -61.98 -15.49 50.77
CA TYR A 7 -61.55 -16.54 49.83
C TYR A 7 -61.06 -16.16 48.43
N ARG A 8 -59.71 -16.15 48.34
CA ARG A 8 -58.86 -16.91 47.41
C ARG A 8 -59.18 -16.87 45.92
N CYS A 9 -58.23 -16.35 45.13
CA CYS A 9 -57.60 -17.19 44.11
C CYS A 9 -56.20 -16.68 43.77
N THR A 10 -55.21 -17.48 44.12
CA THR A 10 -53.79 -17.32 43.83
C THR A 10 -53.57 -17.48 42.33
N ILE A 11 -53.04 -16.48 41.64
CA ILE A 11 -52.36 -16.67 40.35
C ILE A 11 -50.97 -16.06 40.51
N VAL A 12 -49.99 -16.93 40.77
CA VAL A 12 -48.57 -16.59 40.67
C VAL A 12 -48.25 -16.52 39.17
N VAL A 13 -48.12 -15.31 38.64
CA VAL A 13 -47.56 -15.11 37.29
C VAL A 13 -46.03 -15.14 37.43
N VAL A 14 -45.44 -16.30 37.17
CA VAL A 14 -43.99 -16.44 36.99
C VAL A 14 -43.65 -15.84 35.62
N VAL A 15 -43.22 -14.58 35.60
CA VAL A 15 -42.60 -13.98 34.42
C VAL A 15 -41.18 -14.54 34.34
N ALA A 16 -40.99 -15.57 33.51
CA ALA A 16 -39.67 -16.08 33.17
C ALA A 16 -38.92 -15.03 32.33
N LEU A 17 -37.91 -14.39 32.92
CA LEU A 17 -36.90 -13.63 32.20
C LEU A 17 -36.10 -14.61 31.31
N LEU A 18 -36.45 -14.68 30.03
CA LEU A 18 -35.57 -15.20 28.99
C LEU A 18 -34.54 -14.10 28.65
N VAL A 19 -33.45 -14.05 29.43
CA VAL A 19 -32.23 -13.35 29.01
C VAL A 19 -31.61 -14.19 27.89
N THR A 20 -31.83 -13.78 26.64
CA THR A 20 -31.11 -14.35 25.50
C THR A 20 -29.63 -14.02 25.67
N LEU A 21 -28.81 -15.03 25.98
CA LEU A 21 -27.36 -15.00 25.79
C LEU A 21 -27.11 -14.92 24.28
N VAL A 22 -27.13 -13.71 23.73
CA VAL A 22 -26.52 -13.46 22.42
C VAL A 22 -25.02 -13.68 22.65
N PRO A 23 -24.36 -14.62 21.94
CA PRO A 23 -22.92 -14.67 21.98
C PRO A 23 -22.43 -13.32 21.48
N ALA A 24 -21.71 -12.59 22.32
CA ALA A 24 -20.93 -11.46 21.86
C ALA A 24 -19.87 -12.05 20.93
N GLU A 25 -20.14 -12.06 19.61
CA GLU A 25 -19.08 -12.13 18.63
C GLU A 25 -18.09 -11.03 19.01
N SER A 26 -16.89 -11.44 19.40
CA SER A 26 -15.89 -10.51 19.89
C SER A 26 -15.63 -9.46 18.80
N ALA A 27 -15.65 -8.18 19.18
CA ALA A 27 -15.27 -7.07 18.30
C ALA A 27 -13.84 -7.23 17.71
N GLN A 28 -13.07 -8.25 18.11
CA GLN A 28 -11.83 -8.66 17.49
C GLN A 28 -11.99 -9.20 16.05
N ALA A 29 -13.17 -9.67 15.64
CA ALA A 29 -13.41 -10.03 14.24
C ALA A 29 -13.44 -8.81 13.30
N GLN A 30 -13.49 -7.58 13.82
CA GLN A 30 -13.85 -6.39 13.02
C GLN A 30 -12.69 -5.71 12.30
N ASN A 31 -11.43 -6.14 12.49
CA ASN A 31 -10.32 -5.48 11.81
C ASN A 31 -9.29 -6.45 11.23
N ARG A 32 -9.74 -7.30 10.30
CA ARG A 32 -8.93 -8.24 9.54
C ARG A 32 -9.04 -7.94 8.05
N ILE A 33 -7.91 -7.90 7.35
CA ILE A 33 -7.80 -7.70 5.90
C ILE A 33 -7.09 -8.92 5.35
N CYS A 34 -7.81 -9.72 4.56
CA CYS A 34 -7.26 -10.88 3.86
C CYS A 34 -7.36 -10.67 2.36
N PHE A 35 -6.44 -11.27 1.63
CA PHE A 35 -6.39 -11.22 0.18
C PHE A 35 -6.45 -12.64 -0.37
N ASN A 36 -6.95 -12.81 -1.59
CA ASN A 36 -6.97 -14.13 -2.23
C ASN A 36 -5.59 -14.50 -2.80
N GLU A 37 -4.74 -13.49 -3.01
CA GLU A 37 -3.44 -13.56 -3.65
C GLU A 37 -2.34 -14.05 -2.71
N VAL A 38 -2.49 -13.84 -1.39
CA VAL A 38 -1.51 -14.21 -0.37
C VAL A 38 -2.19 -14.91 0.81
N PRO A 39 -1.53 -15.86 1.49
CA PRO A 39 -2.14 -16.59 2.60
C PRO A 39 -2.26 -15.74 3.88
N ASP A 40 -1.43 -14.72 4.01
CA ASP A 40 -1.33 -13.91 5.22
C ASP A 40 -2.37 -12.79 5.23
N CYS A 41 -2.96 -12.56 6.41
CA CYS A 41 -3.87 -11.46 6.65
C CYS A 41 -3.21 -10.38 7.51
N ILE A 42 -3.74 -9.17 7.42
CA ILE A 42 -3.39 -8.04 8.26
C ILE A 42 -4.47 -7.92 9.33
N GLU A 43 -4.09 -7.81 10.60
CA GLU A 43 -5.05 -7.81 11.71
C GLU A 43 -4.81 -6.66 12.69
N GLY A 44 -5.87 -6.29 13.41
CA GLY A 44 -5.83 -5.35 14.53
C GLY A 44 -5.23 -3.99 14.15
N ARG A 45 -4.30 -3.51 14.98
CA ARG A 45 -3.70 -2.17 14.81
C ARG A 45 -3.00 -2.00 13.46
N PHE A 46 -2.36 -3.05 12.93
CA PHE A 46 -1.72 -3.01 11.61
C PHE A 46 -2.74 -2.88 10.48
N ALA A 47 -3.91 -3.53 10.57
CA ALA A 47 -4.96 -3.38 9.57
C ALA A 47 -5.57 -1.96 9.57
N GLU A 48 -5.75 -1.38 10.75
CA GLU A 48 -6.10 0.05 10.93
C GLU A 48 -5.08 0.96 10.25
N TYR A 49 -3.80 0.78 10.59
CA TYR A 49 -2.70 1.61 10.10
C TYR A 49 -2.53 1.50 8.58
N TRP A 50 -2.60 0.27 8.05
CA TRP A 50 -2.48 -0.01 6.63
C TRP A 50 -3.57 0.72 5.85
N ARG A 51 -4.85 0.65 6.27
CA ARG A 51 -5.95 1.36 5.60
C ARG A 51 -5.82 2.87 5.65
N GLN A 52 -5.39 3.41 6.79
CA GLN A 52 -5.26 4.85 6.99
C GLN A 52 -4.14 5.45 6.14
N ASN A 53 -3.04 4.72 5.94
CA ASN A 53 -1.82 5.27 5.34
C ASN A 53 -1.60 4.83 3.89
N GLY A 54 -2.68 4.63 3.13
CA GLY A 54 -2.62 4.39 1.68
C GLY A 54 -2.59 2.92 1.26
N GLY A 55 -2.59 1.98 2.19
CA GLY A 55 -2.86 0.56 1.95
C GLY A 55 -1.99 -0.11 0.89
N LEU A 56 -2.62 -0.85 -0.01
CA LEU A 56 -1.96 -1.71 -0.99
C LEU A 56 -0.99 -0.93 -1.91
N PRO A 57 -1.35 0.25 -2.45
CA PRO A 57 -0.43 1.09 -3.22
C PRO A 57 0.87 1.48 -2.50
N VAL A 58 0.82 1.68 -1.18
CA VAL A 58 1.96 2.17 -0.39
C VAL A 58 2.78 1.01 0.17
N PHE A 59 2.11 0.04 0.80
CA PHE A 59 2.78 -1.02 1.55
C PHE A 59 2.88 -2.34 0.77
N GLY A 60 1.96 -2.58 -0.17
CA GLY A 60 1.78 -3.89 -0.79
C GLY A 60 1.04 -4.89 0.09
N PHE A 61 1.06 -6.15 -0.32
CA PHE A 61 0.53 -7.28 0.46
C PHE A 61 1.37 -7.57 1.71
N PRO A 62 0.77 -8.17 2.76
CA PRO A 62 1.57 -8.86 3.76
C PRO A 62 2.32 -10.03 3.12
N ILE A 63 3.57 -10.23 3.50
CA ILE A 63 4.38 -11.39 3.08
C ILE A 63 4.72 -12.32 4.24
N THR A 64 4.30 -11.96 5.46
CA THR A 64 4.35 -12.79 6.66
C THR A 64 3.06 -12.61 7.48
N PRO A 65 2.73 -13.54 8.39
CA PRO A 65 1.86 -13.21 9.52
C PRO A 65 2.55 -12.18 10.43
N ALA A 66 1.82 -11.61 11.39
CA ALA A 66 2.45 -10.82 12.44
C ALA A 66 3.19 -11.74 13.43
N PHE A 67 4.41 -11.37 13.84
CA PHE A 67 5.25 -12.16 14.74
C PHE A 67 6.05 -11.26 15.69
N GLN A 68 6.57 -11.83 16.78
CA GLN A 68 7.43 -11.11 17.73
C GLN A 68 8.88 -11.10 17.23
N GLN A 69 9.49 -9.92 17.19
CA GLN A 69 10.89 -9.75 16.80
C GLN A 69 11.58 -8.74 17.73
N GLU A 70 12.85 -8.98 18.05
CA GLU A 70 13.66 -7.98 18.71
C GLU A 70 14.04 -6.87 17.72
N VAL A 71 13.65 -5.64 18.06
CA VAL A 71 13.98 -4.42 17.33
C VAL A 71 14.55 -3.44 18.36
N GLU A 72 15.75 -2.93 18.13
CA GLU A 72 16.42 -1.96 19.05
C GLU A 72 16.45 -2.42 20.52
N GLY A 73 16.68 -3.71 20.77
CA GLY A 73 16.75 -4.28 22.12
C GLY A 73 15.39 -4.45 22.82
N LYS A 74 14.27 -4.26 22.12
CA LYS A 74 12.92 -4.56 22.62
C LYS A 74 12.20 -5.55 21.72
N VAL A 75 11.52 -6.51 22.32
CA VAL A 75 10.61 -7.40 21.59
C VAL A 75 9.37 -6.60 21.18
N ARG A 76 9.10 -6.56 19.89
CA ARG A 76 7.97 -5.85 19.28
C ARG A 76 7.17 -6.78 18.39
N LEU A 77 5.87 -6.54 18.30
CA LEU A 77 5.06 -7.16 17.25
C LEU A 77 5.44 -6.52 15.91
N VAL A 78 5.73 -7.36 14.93
CA VAL A 78 6.21 -6.98 13.60
C VAL A 78 5.40 -7.71 12.55
N GLN A 79 5.16 -7.05 11.41
CA GLN A 79 4.66 -7.72 10.20
C GLN A 79 5.39 -7.18 8.98
N ILE A 80 5.78 -8.07 8.06
CA ILE A 80 6.46 -7.67 6.83
C ILE A 80 5.43 -7.57 5.70
N PHE A 81 5.53 -6.48 4.95
CA PHE A 81 4.79 -6.21 3.73
C PHE A 81 5.75 -6.18 2.54
N GLU A 82 5.25 -6.10 1.32
CA GLU A 82 6.12 -6.10 0.15
C GLU A 82 7.14 -4.96 0.15
N ARG A 83 6.75 -3.77 0.62
CA ARG A 83 7.58 -2.56 0.58
C ARG A 83 8.14 -2.14 1.94
N ASN A 84 7.47 -2.49 3.03
CA ASN A 84 7.82 -2.01 4.37
C ASN A 84 7.70 -3.09 5.45
N ARG A 85 8.32 -2.82 6.60
CA ARG A 85 8.14 -3.58 7.84
C ARG A 85 7.38 -2.71 8.83
N PHE A 86 6.25 -3.19 9.36
CA PHE A 86 5.54 -2.52 10.44
C PHE A 86 6.06 -2.99 11.79
N GLU A 87 6.22 -2.06 12.72
CA GLU A 87 6.70 -2.29 14.07
C GLU A 87 5.72 -1.65 15.05
N LEU A 88 5.22 -2.40 16.03
CA LEU A 88 4.31 -1.89 17.06
C LEU A 88 5.10 -1.41 18.28
N HIS A 89 5.05 -0.09 18.53
CA HIS A 89 5.68 0.62 19.64
C HIS A 89 4.61 1.05 20.65
N LEU A 90 4.26 0.15 21.57
CA LEU A 90 3.23 0.39 22.59
C LEU A 90 3.60 1.53 23.57
N GLU A 91 4.86 1.92 23.62
CA GLU A 91 5.32 3.09 24.38
C GLU A 91 4.88 4.43 23.77
N ASN A 92 4.47 4.45 22.50
CA ASN A 92 4.04 5.66 21.81
C ASN A 92 2.51 5.77 21.80
N ALA A 93 2.00 7.00 21.86
CA ALA A 93 0.58 7.24 21.62
C ALA A 93 0.27 7.19 20.11
N ARG A 94 -0.96 6.79 19.77
CA ARG A 94 -1.48 6.92 18.40
C ARG A 94 -1.38 8.37 17.91
N PRO A 95 -1.07 8.62 16.62
CA PRO A 95 -0.87 7.62 15.55
C PRO A 95 0.56 7.04 15.45
N TYR A 96 1.47 7.37 16.37
CA TYR A 96 2.91 7.01 16.32
C TYR A 96 3.26 5.65 16.96
N ASP A 97 2.24 4.87 17.32
CA ASP A 97 2.37 3.53 17.89
C ASP A 97 2.70 2.46 16.84
N VAL A 98 2.56 2.75 15.55
CA VAL A 98 3.09 1.92 14.46
C VAL A 98 4.14 2.71 13.70
N LEU A 99 5.36 2.19 13.66
CA LEU A 99 6.48 2.77 12.93
C LEU A 99 6.89 1.85 11.78
N LEU A 100 7.45 2.46 10.73
CA LEU A 100 8.07 1.72 9.64
C LEU A 100 9.54 1.45 9.97
N GLY A 101 9.92 0.18 9.88
CA GLY A 101 11.30 -0.26 10.03
C GLY A 101 12.23 0.32 8.97
N ARG A 102 13.50 0.48 9.33
CA ARG A 102 14.54 1.09 8.49
C ARG A 102 15.10 0.12 7.44
N LEU A 103 14.21 -0.48 6.62
CA LEU A 103 14.57 -1.51 5.65
C LEU A 103 15.59 -1.05 4.60
N GLY A 104 15.62 0.24 4.26
CA GLY A 104 16.64 0.77 3.37
C GLY A 104 18.03 0.67 3.99
N ASP A 105 18.19 1.15 5.23
CA ASP A 105 19.45 1.00 5.99
C ASP A 105 19.82 -0.49 6.18
N ASP A 106 18.87 -1.32 6.59
CA ASP A 106 19.09 -2.76 6.81
C ASP A 106 19.66 -3.45 5.56
N LEU A 107 19.12 -3.14 4.38
CA LEU A 107 19.56 -3.72 3.11
C LEU A 107 20.91 -3.15 2.64
N LEU A 108 21.15 -1.84 2.83
CA LEU A 108 22.46 -1.22 2.59
C LEU A 108 23.58 -1.89 3.40
N GLN A 109 23.30 -2.19 4.67
CA GLN A 109 24.23 -2.92 5.53
C GLN A 109 24.44 -4.36 5.05
N ARG A 110 23.36 -5.09 4.75
CA ARG A 110 23.44 -6.49 4.29
C ARG A 110 24.20 -6.65 2.97
N ARG A 111 24.10 -5.68 2.05
CA ARG A 111 24.83 -5.68 0.77
C ARG A 111 26.29 -5.22 0.89
N GLY A 112 26.76 -4.89 2.11
CA GLY A 112 28.14 -4.49 2.36
C GLY A 112 28.47 -3.04 2.01
N THR A 113 27.47 -2.18 1.80
CA THR A 113 27.64 -0.73 1.56
C THR A 113 26.85 0.09 2.56
N PRO A 114 27.23 0.05 3.85
CA PRO A 114 26.57 0.84 4.88
C PRO A 114 26.62 2.33 4.51
N TRP A 115 25.50 3.02 4.68
CA TRP A 115 25.31 4.38 4.16
C TRP A 115 26.28 5.42 4.76
N GLN A 116 26.86 5.13 5.92
CA GLN A 116 27.88 5.96 6.54
C GLN A 116 29.11 6.12 5.63
N ASN A 117 29.37 5.13 4.77
CA ASN A 117 30.46 5.11 3.80
C ASN A 117 30.06 5.65 2.42
N GLU A 118 28.77 5.93 2.18
CA GLU A 118 28.30 6.47 0.90
C GLU A 118 28.80 7.92 0.70
N PRO A 119 29.20 8.29 -0.53
CA PRO A 119 29.64 9.65 -0.85
C PRO A 119 28.58 10.68 -0.44
N LYS A 120 29.02 11.73 0.25
CA LYS A 120 28.14 12.82 0.69
C LYS A 120 27.92 13.81 -0.45
N ALA A 121 26.83 14.58 -0.35
CA ALA A 121 26.50 15.58 -1.34
C ALA A 121 27.70 16.52 -1.59
N PRO A 122 28.01 16.83 -2.87
CA PRO A 122 29.16 17.67 -3.22
C PRO A 122 28.94 19.15 -2.85
N THR A 123 27.69 19.55 -2.61
CA THR A 123 27.29 20.90 -2.22
C THR A 123 26.10 20.83 -1.25
N THR A 124 25.94 21.88 -0.45
CA THR A 124 24.75 22.08 0.40
C THR A 124 23.67 22.90 -0.28
N GLN A 125 23.97 23.48 -1.45
CA GLN A 125 23.05 24.31 -2.23
C GLN A 125 23.10 23.90 -3.69
N GLN A 126 21.96 23.46 -4.21
CA GLN A 126 21.76 23.11 -5.62
C GLN A 126 20.31 23.41 -6.00
N ALA A 127 20.10 24.06 -7.14
CA ALA A 127 18.75 24.37 -7.63
C ALA A 127 17.97 23.08 -7.89
N GLY A 128 16.67 23.07 -7.53
CA GLY A 128 15.82 21.87 -7.66
C GLY A 128 16.09 20.77 -6.63
N CYS A 129 16.98 21.00 -5.66
CA CYS A 129 17.36 20.02 -4.65
C CYS A 129 17.14 20.53 -3.23
N ARG A 130 16.97 19.58 -2.31
CA ARG A 130 16.92 19.80 -0.88
C ARG A 130 18.08 19.05 -0.21
N TYR A 131 18.85 19.77 0.61
CA TYR A 131 19.92 19.20 1.41
C TYR A 131 19.41 18.72 2.77
N PHE A 132 19.78 17.51 3.17
CA PHE A 132 19.47 16.92 4.47
C PHE A 132 20.73 16.87 5.32
N ALA A 133 20.87 17.82 6.26
CA ALA A 133 22.09 18.01 7.05
C ALA A 133 22.43 16.79 7.94
N GLN A 134 21.41 16.05 8.39
CA GLN A 134 21.54 14.89 9.27
C GLN A 134 22.36 13.76 8.63
N THR A 135 22.15 13.52 7.33
CA THR A 135 22.84 12.45 6.58
C THR A 135 23.85 12.99 5.56
N ARG A 136 23.78 14.30 5.28
CA ARG A 136 24.60 15.05 4.32
C ARG A 136 24.36 14.61 2.87
N HIS A 137 23.10 14.40 2.51
CA HIS A 137 22.68 14.01 1.15
C HIS A 137 21.68 15.01 0.55
N LEU A 138 21.61 15.04 -0.78
CA LEU A 138 20.63 15.81 -1.54
C LEU A 138 19.49 14.91 -2.04
N VAL A 139 18.28 15.43 -2.06
CA VAL A 139 17.16 14.86 -2.83
C VAL A 139 16.74 15.89 -3.85
N CYS A 140 16.65 15.51 -5.12
CA CYS A 140 16.46 16.42 -6.24
C CYS A 140 15.26 16.04 -7.09
N ASP A 141 14.74 17.00 -7.84
CA ASP A 141 13.84 16.82 -8.98
C ASP A 141 12.64 15.91 -8.66
N ALA A 142 12.44 14.83 -9.45
CA ALA A 142 11.31 13.92 -9.32
C ALA A 142 11.25 13.25 -7.95
N PHE A 143 12.40 12.86 -7.39
CA PHE A 143 12.45 12.30 -6.04
C PHE A 143 12.09 13.32 -4.96
N LEU A 144 12.51 14.59 -5.12
CA LEU A 144 12.14 15.62 -4.15
C LEU A 144 10.64 15.92 -4.20
N ARG A 145 10.08 16.04 -5.40
CA ARG A 145 8.63 16.22 -5.59
C ARG A 145 7.84 15.05 -5.02
N TYR A 146 8.27 13.81 -5.30
CA TYR A 146 7.63 12.61 -4.78
C TYR A 146 7.68 12.58 -3.25
N TRP A 147 8.86 12.83 -2.68
CA TRP A 147 9.05 12.86 -1.23
C TRP A 147 8.15 13.90 -0.55
N GLN A 148 8.01 15.09 -1.13
CA GLN A 148 7.16 16.18 -0.60
C GLN A 148 5.65 15.94 -0.76
N SER A 149 5.24 15.15 -1.75
CA SER A 149 3.84 14.88 -2.06
C SER A 149 3.32 13.58 -1.45
N HIS A 150 4.15 12.88 -0.66
CA HIS A 150 3.81 11.60 -0.05
C HIS A 150 4.24 11.55 1.41
N GLY A 151 3.44 10.88 2.22
CA GLY A 151 3.69 10.67 3.64
C GLY A 151 2.66 9.73 4.25
N LEU A 152 2.79 9.51 5.55
CA LEU A 152 1.79 8.84 6.37
C LEU A 152 0.79 9.89 6.87
N ASP A 153 -0.51 9.71 6.68
CA ASP A 153 -1.53 10.67 7.11
C ASP A 153 -1.74 10.56 8.64
N PHE A 154 -1.17 11.50 9.38
CA PHE A 154 -1.25 11.54 10.83
C PHE A 154 -2.19 12.61 11.37
N ASP A 155 -2.47 13.66 10.60
CA ASP A 155 -3.27 14.80 11.05
C ASP A 155 -4.57 15.01 10.26
N GLY A 156 -4.85 14.17 9.26
CA GLY A 156 -6.05 14.19 8.42
C GLY A 156 -6.11 15.41 7.49
N ARG A 157 -5.01 16.16 7.34
CA ARG A 157 -4.98 17.35 6.48
C ARG A 157 -4.65 16.96 5.05
N ARG A 158 -5.00 17.87 4.13
CA ARG A 158 -4.66 17.70 2.72
C ARG A 158 -3.17 17.95 2.51
N GLY A 159 -2.51 17.04 1.80
CA GLY A 159 -1.08 17.07 1.55
C GLY A 159 -0.30 16.48 2.73
N PHE A 160 1.02 16.49 2.64
CA PHE A 160 1.88 15.89 3.67
C PHE A 160 2.87 16.91 4.21
N SER A 161 2.98 16.92 5.53
CA SER A 161 4.03 17.65 6.22
C SER A 161 5.37 16.93 6.09
N GLU A 162 6.46 17.66 6.34
CA GLU A 162 7.80 17.08 6.35
C GLU A 162 7.93 15.88 7.30
N ALA A 163 7.26 15.94 8.45
CA ALA A 163 7.28 14.85 9.44
C ALA A 163 6.59 13.59 8.91
N GLU A 164 5.53 13.73 8.13
CA GLU A 164 4.79 12.61 7.54
C GLU A 164 5.56 11.97 6.39
N SER A 165 6.24 12.77 5.57
CA SER A 165 7.18 12.28 4.55
C SER A 165 8.39 11.59 5.17
N LEU A 166 8.95 12.14 6.24
CA LEU A 166 10.02 11.49 7.02
C LEU A 166 9.55 10.18 7.65
N ALA A 167 8.31 10.10 8.10
CA ALA A 167 7.78 8.88 8.70
C ALA A 167 7.60 7.75 7.65
N LEU A 168 7.23 8.10 6.40
CA LEU A 168 7.12 7.13 5.30
C LEU A 168 8.49 6.69 4.75
N PHE A 169 9.35 7.65 4.38
CA PHE A 169 10.59 7.37 3.65
C PHE A 169 11.83 7.38 4.54
N GLY A 170 11.83 8.24 5.55
CA GLY A 170 13.02 8.59 6.32
C GLY A 170 13.95 9.55 5.61
N LEU A 171 15.16 9.69 6.17
CA LEU A 171 16.22 10.52 5.61
C LEU A 171 16.87 9.84 4.39
N PRO A 172 17.36 10.61 3.40
CA PRO A 172 18.14 10.05 2.29
C PRO A 172 19.47 9.50 2.80
N LEU A 173 19.86 8.33 2.30
CA LEU A 173 21.06 7.60 2.69
C LEU A 173 22.14 7.56 1.60
N THR A 174 21.77 7.88 0.36
CA THR A 174 22.67 7.93 -0.79
C THR A 174 22.37 9.17 -1.63
N GLU A 175 23.29 9.53 -2.52
CA GLU A 175 22.91 10.29 -3.71
C GLU A 175 22.15 9.39 -4.70
N ALA A 176 21.38 9.99 -5.60
CA ALA A 176 20.70 9.26 -6.67
C ALA A 176 21.69 8.74 -7.72
N ARG A 177 21.54 7.48 -8.12
CA ARG A 177 22.35 6.84 -9.17
C ARG A 177 21.57 5.74 -9.87
N VAL A 178 22.00 5.37 -11.07
CA VAL A 178 21.37 4.27 -11.80
C VAL A 178 21.74 2.93 -11.15
N GLU A 179 20.73 2.13 -10.81
CA GLU A 179 20.88 0.77 -10.26
C GLU A 179 19.94 -0.19 -11.02
N THR A 180 20.28 -1.48 -11.01
CA THR A 180 19.35 -2.54 -11.45
C THR A 180 18.55 -3.01 -10.24
N ASN A 181 17.23 -2.85 -10.27
CA ASN A 181 16.34 -3.24 -9.18
C ASN A 181 16.09 -4.77 -9.15
N SER A 182 15.35 -5.24 -8.14
CA SER A 182 15.02 -6.67 -7.98
C SER A 182 14.15 -7.25 -9.11
N SER A 183 13.47 -6.40 -9.88
CA SER A 183 12.68 -6.80 -11.05
C SER A 183 13.51 -6.88 -12.33
N GLY A 184 14.78 -6.45 -12.30
CA GLY A 184 15.68 -6.43 -13.46
C GLY A 184 15.68 -5.11 -14.24
N ASP A 185 14.88 -4.13 -13.83
CA ASP A 185 14.85 -2.81 -14.47
C ASP A 185 16.08 -2.01 -14.07
N THR A 186 16.63 -1.25 -15.00
CA THR A 186 17.75 -0.33 -14.74
C THR A 186 17.22 1.09 -14.66
N VAL A 187 17.13 1.63 -13.44
CA VAL A 187 16.42 2.87 -13.13
C VAL A 187 17.24 3.78 -12.23
N LEU A 188 17.06 5.10 -12.36
CA LEU A 188 17.62 6.04 -11.40
C LEU A 188 17.00 5.73 -10.03
N THR A 189 17.86 5.59 -9.01
CA THR A 189 17.51 5.02 -7.71
C THR A 189 18.15 5.85 -6.60
N GLN A 190 17.39 6.10 -5.54
CA GLN A 190 17.92 6.70 -4.31
C GLN A 190 17.40 5.95 -3.08
N TRP A 191 18.31 5.65 -2.16
CA TRP A 191 18.01 4.94 -0.92
C TRP A 191 17.71 5.92 0.21
N PHE A 192 16.72 5.58 1.02
CA PHE A 192 16.30 6.29 2.22
C PHE A 192 16.30 5.32 3.41
N GLU A 193 16.09 5.81 4.63
CA GLU A 193 16.10 4.93 5.81
C GLU A 193 15.07 3.80 5.70
N ARG A 194 13.86 4.09 5.23
CA ARG A 194 12.71 3.17 5.28
C ARG A 194 12.27 2.68 3.90
N SER A 195 12.81 3.27 2.83
CA SER A 195 12.37 3.02 1.46
C SER A 195 13.51 3.18 0.45
N ARG A 196 13.24 2.77 -0.79
CA ARG A 196 14.05 3.06 -1.97
C ARG A 196 13.12 3.67 -3.02
N LEU A 197 13.46 4.86 -3.52
CA LEU A 197 12.73 5.50 -4.61
C LEU A 197 13.41 5.15 -5.94
N GLU A 198 12.60 4.78 -6.93
CA GLU A 198 13.02 4.35 -8.26
C GLU A 198 12.26 5.16 -9.31
N LEU A 199 12.98 5.79 -10.25
CA LEU A 199 12.36 6.57 -11.33
C LEU A 199 12.25 5.72 -12.60
N HIS A 200 11.01 5.44 -13.00
CA HIS A 200 10.64 4.56 -14.12
C HIS A 200 10.15 5.37 -15.33
N THR A 201 11.10 5.97 -16.07
CA THR A 201 10.79 6.85 -17.22
C THR A 201 10.14 6.13 -18.40
N ASN A 202 10.25 4.81 -18.46
CA ASN A 202 9.57 3.94 -19.44
C ASN A 202 8.05 3.84 -19.19
N LEU A 203 7.60 4.10 -17.96
CA LEU A 203 6.17 4.07 -17.60
C LEU A 203 5.52 5.44 -17.77
N GLY A 204 6.32 6.50 -17.81
CA GLY A 204 5.85 7.84 -18.00
C GLY A 204 6.83 8.89 -17.47
N PRO A 205 6.50 10.18 -17.65
CA PRO A 205 7.24 11.28 -17.05
C PRO A 205 7.23 11.17 -15.52
N ASP A 206 8.38 11.28 -14.86
CA ASP A 206 8.46 11.39 -13.39
C ASP A 206 7.75 10.28 -12.59
N VAL A 207 7.54 9.09 -13.14
CA VAL A 207 6.91 7.97 -12.42
C VAL A 207 7.89 7.43 -11.39
N VAL A 208 7.68 7.76 -10.12
CA VAL A 208 8.49 7.28 -9.00
C VAL A 208 7.77 6.14 -8.28
N LEU A 209 8.46 5.01 -8.15
CA LEU A 209 7.98 3.81 -7.47
C LEU A 209 8.80 3.50 -6.23
N LEU A 210 8.18 2.81 -5.27
CA LEU A 210 8.87 2.26 -4.11
C LEU A 210 9.40 0.87 -4.41
N GLY A 211 10.70 0.67 -4.13
CA GLY A 211 11.32 -0.65 -4.17
C GLY A 211 10.65 -1.64 -3.22
N LEU A 212 10.67 -2.92 -3.57
CA LEU A 212 10.03 -4.01 -2.83
C LEU A 212 10.90 -4.47 -1.66
N LEU A 213 11.33 -3.53 -0.80
CA LEU A 213 12.37 -3.78 0.21
C LEU A 213 11.99 -4.88 1.21
N GLY A 214 10.71 -5.06 1.51
CA GLY A 214 10.26 -6.16 2.36
C GLY A 214 10.47 -7.52 1.68
N ARG A 215 10.12 -7.63 0.39
CA ARG A 215 10.43 -8.84 -0.41
C ARG A 215 11.94 -9.04 -0.56
N GLU A 216 12.74 -7.99 -0.73
CA GLU A 216 14.20 -8.14 -0.83
C GLU A 216 14.82 -8.59 0.50
N ALA A 217 14.35 -8.05 1.63
CA ALA A 217 14.88 -8.37 2.94
C ALA A 217 14.44 -9.74 3.48
N PHE A 218 13.30 -10.27 3.01
CA PHE A 218 12.69 -11.50 3.56
C PHE A 218 12.32 -12.56 2.50
N GLY A 219 12.50 -12.28 1.21
CA GLY A 219 12.12 -13.16 0.08
C GLY A 219 13.03 -14.36 -0.15
N SER A 220 14.03 -14.59 0.72
CA SER A 220 14.82 -15.83 0.74
C SER A 220 14.04 -17.02 1.33
N GLN A 221 12.86 -16.79 1.91
CA GLN A 221 11.94 -17.86 2.26
C GLN A 221 11.11 -18.23 1.01
N PRO A 222 10.97 -19.52 0.66
CA PRO A 222 9.96 -19.91 -0.30
C PRO A 222 8.63 -19.38 0.22
N LEU A 223 8.03 -18.44 -0.51
CA LEU A 223 6.63 -18.10 -0.27
C LEU A 223 5.89 -19.44 -0.22
N PRO A 224 5.13 -19.74 0.85
CA PRO A 224 4.24 -20.87 0.82
C PRO A 224 3.48 -20.76 -0.50
N GLN A 225 3.59 -21.77 -1.37
CA GLN A 225 2.66 -21.86 -2.48
C GLN A 225 1.29 -21.68 -1.85
N PRO A 226 0.46 -20.73 -2.34
CA PRO A 226 -0.83 -20.48 -1.73
C PRO A 226 -1.48 -21.84 -1.51
N GLN A 227 -1.77 -22.17 -0.24
CA GLN A 227 -2.55 -23.37 0.04
C GLN A 227 -3.77 -23.28 -0.88
N PRO A 228 -4.18 -24.37 -1.55
CA PRO A 228 -5.32 -24.31 -2.45
C PRO A 228 -6.54 -23.89 -1.64
N THR A 229 -6.80 -22.59 -1.62
CA THR A 229 -8.08 -22.03 -1.25
C THR A 229 -9.04 -22.61 -2.29
N PRO A 230 -10.22 -23.10 -1.87
CA PRO A 230 -11.19 -23.60 -2.82
C PRO A 230 -11.37 -22.54 -3.90
N ARG A 231 -11.14 -22.94 -5.16
CA ARG A 231 -11.26 -22.08 -6.33
C ARG A 231 -12.54 -21.26 -6.16
N PRO A 232 -12.48 -19.92 -6.16
CA PRO A 232 -13.68 -19.11 -6.05
C PRO A 232 -14.71 -19.60 -7.08
N ALA A 233 -15.95 -19.82 -6.64
CA ALA A 233 -17.01 -20.30 -7.55
C ALA A 233 -17.17 -19.39 -8.76
N ASP A 234 -16.88 -18.10 -8.57
CA ASP A 234 -16.74 -17.09 -9.62
C ASP A 234 -15.28 -16.64 -9.73
N PRO A 235 -14.58 -16.89 -10.86
CA PRO A 235 -13.19 -16.45 -11.06
C PRO A 235 -13.03 -14.93 -11.10
N CYS A 236 -14.10 -14.15 -11.26
CA CYS A 236 -14.10 -12.69 -11.20
C CYS A 236 -14.33 -12.13 -9.79
N SER A 237 -14.63 -12.97 -8.81
CA SER A 237 -14.84 -12.51 -7.42
C SER A 237 -13.55 -12.01 -6.76
N GLY A 238 -13.70 -11.22 -5.69
CA GLY A 238 -12.60 -10.77 -4.84
C GLY A 238 -11.73 -9.67 -5.45
N ILE A 239 -12.28 -8.88 -6.37
CA ILE A 239 -11.66 -7.63 -6.84
C ILE A 239 -11.93 -6.54 -5.78
N PRO A 240 -10.89 -5.88 -5.21
CA PRO A 240 -11.08 -4.80 -4.25
C PRO A 240 -11.81 -3.59 -4.86
N PRO A 241 -12.51 -2.78 -4.04
CA PRO A 241 -13.09 -1.53 -4.52
C PRO A 241 -12.00 -0.57 -5.02
N SER A 242 -12.30 0.15 -6.09
CA SER A 242 -11.41 1.19 -6.62
C SER A 242 -11.36 2.39 -5.68
N VAL A 243 -10.23 3.10 -5.68
CA VAL A 243 -10.00 4.35 -4.95
C VAL A 243 -10.02 5.49 -5.95
N ASN A 244 -10.95 6.44 -5.79
CA ASN A 244 -11.10 7.61 -6.67
C ASN A 244 -11.13 7.29 -8.17
N GLY A 245 -11.70 6.15 -8.57
CA GLY A 245 -11.70 5.74 -9.96
C GLY A 245 -12.64 4.57 -10.24
N SER A 246 -12.66 4.15 -11.50
CA SER A 246 -13.39 2.97 -11.96
C SER A 246 -12.72 2.38 -13.20
N VAL A 247 -12.87 1.07 -13.39
CA VAL A 247 -12.39 0.35 -14.58
C VAL A 247 -13.50 -0.50 -15.18
N VAL A 248 -13.59 -0.55 -16.51
CA VAL A 248 -14.57 -1.35 -17.23
C VAL A 248 -13.92 -2.06 -18.41
N PRO A 249 -14.07 -3.41 -18.53
CA PRO A 249 -14.51 -4.32 -17.47
C PRO A 249 -13.46 -4.45 -16.36
N ASP A 250 -13.88 -4.75 -15.14
CA ASP A 250 -12.97 -5.05 -14.01
C ASP A 250 -12.54 -6.53 -13.98
N CYS A 251 -13.14 -7.39 -14.80
CA CYS A 251 -12.71 -8.77 -15.00
C CYS A 251 -12.62 -9.10 -16.48
N VAL A 252 -11.42 -9.47 -16.95
CA VAL A 252 -11.16 -9.80 -18.35
C VAL A 252 -10.79 -11.28 -18.50
N ARG A 253 -11.46 -11.95 -19.44
CA ARG A 253 -11.10 -13.30 -19.86
C ARG A 253 -10.27 -13.24 -21.14
N VAL A 254 -9.03 -13.69 -21.07
CA VAL A 254 -8.14 -13.81 -22.23
C VAL A 254 -8.46 -15.13 -22.94
N ILE A 255 -8.95 -15.03 -24.18
CA ILE A 255 -9.30 -16.18 -25.03
C ILE A 255 -8.35 -16.18 -26.23
N ASN A 256 -7.82 -17.34 -26.60
CA ASN A 256 -6.93 -17.53 -27.76
C ASN A 256 -5.72 -16.59 -27.82
N ASN A 257 -5.22 -16.14 -26.66
CA ASN A 257 -4.12 -15.16 -26.56
C ASN A 257 -4.39 -13.82 -27.28
N GLU A 258 -5.66 -13.44 -27.44
CA GLU A 258 -6.01 -12.10 -27.91
C GLU A 258 -5.75 -11.05 -26.82
N PRO A 259 -5.33 -9.83 -27.20
CA PRO A 259 -5.23 -8.72 -26.26
C PRO A 259 -6.62 -8.35 -25.72
N PHE A 260 -6.64 -7.73 -24.54
CA PHE A 260 -7.87 -7.21 -23.94
C PHE A 260 -7.80 -5.70 -23.79
N PHE A 261 -8.97 -5.06 -23.73
CA PHE A 261 -9.08 -3.62 -23.58
C PHE A 261 -9.84 -3.26 -22.30
N LEU A 262 -9.36 -2.22 -21.63
CA LEU A 262 -9.95 -1.65 -20.43
C LEU A 262 -10.18 -0.15 -20.64
N GLU A 263 -11.33 0.34 -20.20
CA GLU A 263 -11.55 1.76 -19.99
C GLU A 263 -11.31 2.10 -18.52
N VAL A 264 -10.33 2.95 -18.26
CA VAL A 264 -9.95 3.38 -16.92
C VAL A 264 -10.27 4.84 -16.71
N PHE A 265 -10.88 5.12 -15.56
CA PHE A 265 -11.26 6.44 -15.11
C PHE A 265 -10.66 6.71 -13.73
N GLY A 266 -10.06 7.88 -13.56
CA GLY A 266 -9.59 8.41 -12.29
C GLY A 266 -10.15 9.80 -12.03
N PHE A 267 -10.29 10.16 -10.76
CA PHE A 267 -10.89 11.40 -10.30
C PHE A 267 -10.02 12.08 -9.24
N GLY A 268 -10.20 13.39 -9.09
CA GLY A 268 -9.61 14.17 -8.00
C GLY A 268 -8.26 14.80 -8.36
N PHE A 269 -7.86 14.78 -9.63
CA PHE A 269 -6.64 15.45 -10.09
C PHE A 269 -6.84 16.98 -10.14
N THR A 270 -5.73 17.73 -10.10
CA THR A 270 -5.71 19.16 -10.40
C THR A 270 -6.00 19.37 -11.89
N PRO A 271 -6.91 20.27 -12.27
CA PRO A 271 -7.21 20.52 -13.67
C PRO A 271 -5.97 20.82 -14.51
N GLY A 272 -5.79 20.10 -15.62
CA GLY A 272 -4.64 20.24 -16.52
C GLY A 272 -3.32 19.69 -16.00
N GLU A 273 -3.29 19.00 -14.84
CA GLU A 273 -2.06 18.35 -14.38
C GLU A 273 -1.73 17.11 -15.19
N ARG A 274 -0.43 16.76 -15.23
CA ARG A 274 0.01 15.50 -15.83
C ARG A 274 -0.28 14.33 -14.88
N VAL A 275 -0.63 13.18 -15.44
CA VAL A 275 -0.97 11.96 -14.70
C VAL A 275 -0.04 10.83 -15.14
N GLY A 276 0.75 10.30 -14.20
CA GLY A 276 1.51 9.07 -14.39
C GLY A 276 0.60 7.85 -14.29
N LEU A 277 0.85 6.83 -15.11
CA LEU A 277 0.02 5.63 -15.19
C LEU A 277 0.90 4.38 -15.18
N TYR A 278 0.62 3.44 -14.29
CA TYR A 278 1.31 2.15 -14.27
C TYR A 278 0.42 1.03 -13.74
N ALA A 279 0.65 -0.20 -14.22
CA ALA A 279 -0.06 -1.39 -13.75
C ALA A 279 0.86 -2.28 -12.92
N THR A 280 0.41 -2.68 -11.74
CA THR A 280 1.12 -3.60 -10.85
C THR A 280 0.44 -4.95 -10.86
N TYR A 281 1.20 -6.02 -11.17
CA TYR A 281 0.75 -7.39 -10.97
C TYR A 281 0.85 -7.75 -9.49
N LEU A 282 -0.30 -7.92 -8.87
CA LEU A 282 -0.41 -7.94 -7.41
C LEU A 282 0.22 -9.19 -6.78
N ALA A 283 0.24 -10.33 -7.47
CA ALA A 283 0.87 -11.53 -6.91
C ALA A 283 2.39 -11.38 -6.70
N THR A 284 3.05 -10.54 -7.49
CA THR A 284 4.52 -10.34 -7.41
C THR A 284 4.93 -8.94 -6.98
N GLY A 285 4.01 -7.97 -7.00
CA GLY A 285 4.33 -6.56 -6.85
C GLY A 285 5.06 -5.95 -8.06
N ALA A 286 5.29 -6.74 -9.13
CA ALA A 286 5.99 -6.29 -10.31
C ALA A 286 5.14 -5.29 -11.09
N VAL A 287 5.75 -4.20 -11.53
CA VAL A 287 5.10 -3.28 -12.46
C VAL A 287 5.26 -3.82 -13.87
N ILE A 288 4.13 -3.96 -14.56
CA ILE A 288 4.06 -4.51 -15.90
C ILE A 288 3.78 -3.39 -16.90
N PRO A 289 4.37 -3.45 -18.10
CA PRO A 289 4.06 -2.49 -19.15
C PRO A 289 2.59 -2.62 -19.56
N ILE A 290 1.95 -1.48 -19.76
CA ILE A 290 0.61 -1.37 -20.32
C ILE A 290 0.65 -0.38 -21.48
N GLU A 291 0.03 -0.75 -22.60
CA GLU A 291 -0.13 0.17 -23.72
C GLU A 291 -1.37 1.01 -23.46
N ASN A 292 -1.21 2.33 -23.50
CA ASN A 292 -2.31 3.27 -23.33
C ASN A 292 -2.52 4.09 -24.61
N THR A 293 -3.76 4.51 -24.83
CA THR A 293 -4.21 5.16 -26.07
C THR A 293 -4.71 6.59 -25.85
N GLY A 294 -4.45 7.18 -24.68
CA GLY A 294 -4.93 8.52 -24.30
C GLY A 294 -3.80 9.49 -23.96
N ASP A 295 -4.16 10.76 -23.76
CA ASP A 295 -3.25 11.78 -23.24
C ASP A 295 -2.87 11.49 -21.78
N ASP A 296 -1.82 12.13 -21.30
CA ASP A 296 -1.35 12.04 -19.91
C ASP A 296 -1.75 13.27 -19.08
N ILE A 297 -2.85 13.94 -19.43
CA ILE A 297 -3.31 15.19 -18.81
C ILE A 297 -4.73 15.02 -18.27
N ALA A 298 -4.97 15.47 -17.04
CA ALA A 298 -6.31 15.54 -16.45
C ALA A 298 -7.13 16.69 -17.09
N ASP A 299 -8.43 16.45 -17.29
CA ASP A 299 -9.34 17.43 -17.88
C ASP A 299 -9.64 18.64 -16.97
N ALA A 300 -10.48 19.56 -17.46
CA ALA A 300 -10.84 20.77 -16.73
C ALA A 300 -11.60 20.49 -15.41
N GLU A 301 -12.19 19.30 -15.29
CA GLU A 301 -12.90 18.82 -14.12
C GLU A 301 -12.03 17.96 -13.19
N GLY A 302 -10.72 17.83 -13.48
CA GLY A 302 -9.81 17.02 -12.67
C GLY A 302 -10.03 15.52 -12.82
N ARG A 303 -10.56 15.08 -13.96
CA ARG A 303 -10.76 13.67 -14.30
C ARG A 303 -9.71 13.22 -15.30
N TYR A 304 -9.35 11.96 -15.20
CA TYR A 304 -8.42 11.31 -16.12
C TYR A 304 -9.10 10.09 -16.72
N ARG A 305 -9.07 9.96 -18.06
CA ARG A 305 -9.64 8.82 -18.76
C ARG A 305 -8.62 8.27 -19.73
N VAL A 306 -8.43 6.96 -19.70
CA VAL A 306 -7.47 6.30 -20.58
C VAL A 306 -7.97 4.91 -20.99
N GLY A 307 -7.77 4.58 -22.27
CA GLY A 307 -7.94 3.23 -22.79
C GLY A 307 -6.65 2.45 -22.65
N ILE A 308 -6.70 1.27 -22.02
CA ILE A 308 -5.54 0.41 -21.79
C ILE A 308 -5.71 -0.90 -22.55
N THR A 309 -4.70 -1.24 -23.35
CA THR A 309 -4.58 -2.54 -24.00
C THR A 309 -3.62 -3.40 -23.20
N GLY A 310 -4.13 -4.52 -22.68
CA GLY A 310 -3.32 -5.53 -22.02
C GLY A 310 -2.91 -6.64 -22.99
N SER A 311 -1.72 -7.19 -22.78
CA SER A 311 -1.18 -8.28 -23.59
C SER A 311 -1.63 -9.66 -23.09
N SER A 312 -1.66 -10.64 -23.98
CA SER A 312 -1.89 -12.04 -23.63
C SER A 312 -0.72 -12.68 -22.88
N SER A 313 0.44 -12.05 -22.82
CA SER A 313 1.57 -12.44 -21.97
C SER A 313 1.36 -12.10 -20.49
N ASN A 314 0.41 -11.22 -20.15
CA ASN A 314 0.13 -10.83 -18.77
C ASN A 314 -0.34 -12.05 -17.93
N PRO A 315 0.29 -12.37 -16.79
CA PRO A 315 -0.14 -13.47 -15.92
C PRO A 315 -1.62 -13.40 -15.50
N SER A 316 -2.25 -14.54 -15.24
CA SER A 316 -3.62 -14.54 -14.69
C SER A 316 -3.54 -14.10 -13.23
N GLY A 317 -4.45 -13.24 -12.79
CA GLY A 317 -4.51 -12.75 -11.42
C GLY A 317 -5.00 -11.33 -11.32
N LEU A 318 -4.90 -10.76 -10.12
CA LEU A 318 -5.34 -9.40 -9.83
C LEU A 318 -4.25 -8.39 -10.19
N TYR A 319 -4.69 -7.24 -10.66
CA TYR A 319 -3.86 -6.10 -11.04
C TYR A 319 -4.40 -4.83 -10.41
N ALA A 320 -3.50 -3.91 -10.10
CA ALA A 320 -3.84 -2.54 -9.74
C ALA A 320 -3.29 -1.60 -10.82
N ILE A 321 -4.16 -0.77 -11.40
CA ILE A 321 -3.74 0.35 -12.25
C ILE A 321 -3.74 1.58 -11.37
N THR A 322 -2.58 2.19 -11.20
CA THR A 322 -2.41 3.41 -10.43
C THR A 322 -2.25 4.59 -11.39
N MET A 323 -3.06 5.61 -11.16
CA MET A 323 -3.00 6.92 -11.79
C MET A 323 -2.57 7.92 -10.72
N GLU A 324 -1.51 8.67 -10.96
CA GLU A 324 -0.94 9.59 -9.99
C GLU A 324 -0.69 10.97 -10.60
N GLY A 325 -1.28 12.01 -10.01
CA GLY A 325 -1.08 13.38 -10.43
C GLY A 325 0.35 13.85 -10.12
N VAL A 326 1.10 14.28 -11.13
CA VAL A 326 2.51 14.69 -10.99
C VAL A 326 2.67 15.92 -10.09
N GLN A 327 1.66 16.80 -10.05
CA GLN A 327 1.71 18.02 -9.24
C GLN A 327 1.02 17.83 -7.90
N SER A 328 -0.15 17.20 -7.89
CA SER A 328 -0.96 17.05 -6.70
C SER A 328 -0.56 15.88 -5.80
N GLY A 329 0.09 14.86 -6.36
CA GLY A 329 0.29 13.55 -5.71
C GLY A 329 -1.00 12.76 -5.51
N ASN A 330 -2.15 13.24 -6.00
CA ASN A 330 -3.43 12.56 -5.82
C ASN A 330 -3.43 11.24 -6.60
N LYS A 331 -3.95 10.18 -5.97
CA LYS A 331 -4.02 8.86 -6.56
C LYS A 331 -5.46 8.45 -6.86
N ALA A 332 -5.65 7.91 -8.05
CA ALA A 332 -6.76 7.04 -8.37
C ALA A 332 -6.22 5.63 -8.64
N ILE A 333 -6.76 4.62 -7.97
CA ILE A 333 -6.35 3.23 -8.15
C ILE A 333 -7.57 2.41 -8.51
N VAL A 334 -7.47 1.67 -9.61
CA VAL A 334 -8.51 0.75 -10.05
C VAL A 334 -7.97 -0.66 -10.07
N TYR A 335 -8.81 -1.62 -9.70
CA TYR A 335 -8.43 -3.02 -9.64
C TYR A 335 -9.15 -3.79 -10.73
N PHE A 336 -8.42 -4.65 -11.43
CA PHE A 336 -9.01 -5.56 -12.40
C PHE A 336 -8.36 -6.94 -12.31
N LYS A 337 -9.07 -7.98 -12.75
CA LYS A 337 -8.60 -9.36 -12.73
C LYS A 337 -8.50 -9.92 -14.14
N VAL A 338 -7.34 -10.51 -14.46
CA VAL A 338 -7.12 -11.28 -15.69
C VAL A 338 -7.36 -12.76 -15.39
N ILE A 339 -8.28 -13.36 -16.13
CA ILE A 339 -8.57 -14.80 -16.06
C ILE A 339 -8.33 -15.44 -17.42
N ARG A 340 -8.03 -16.74 -17.41
CA ARG A 340 -7.91 -17.57 -18.62
C ARG A 340 -9.00 -18.63 -18.57
#